data_AF-A0A0D7KAN7-F1
#
_entry.id   AF-A0A0D7KAN7-F1
#
_cell.length_a   1.000
_cell.length_b   1.000
_cell.length_c   1.000
_cell.angle_alpha   90.00
_cell.angle_beta   90.00
_cell.angle_gamma   90.00
#
_symmetry.space_group_name_H-M   'P 1'
#
loop_
_entity.id
_entity.type
_entity.pdbx_description
1 polymer ?
#
loop_
_entity_poly.entity_id
_entity_poly.type
_entity_poly.pdbx_seq_one_letter_code
_entity_poly.pdbx_strand_id
1 'polypeptide(L)'
;MNARIDPSPLLPTLADIEAAAQVVYRDFAATPQYRWGLLSQRLGTDCWLKHENHTPVGAFKIRGGLTYFDQLAQRGALPQEVISATRGNHGQSMGWAARRHGVACTIVVPRSLLKAF
;
A
#
# COMPACT_ATOMS: atom_id res chain seq x y z
N MET A 1 -26.06 18.69 -6.55
CA MET A 1 -26.10 17.22 -6.44
C MET A 1 -25.39 16.84 -5.15
N ASN A 2 -26.15 16.58 -4.08
CA ASN A 2 -25.57 16.24 -2.78
C ASN A 2 -25.08 14.80 -2.85
N ALA A 3 -23.76 14.61 -2.82
CA ALA A 3 -23.17 13.29 -2.62
C ALA A 3 -23.68 12.76 -1.28
N ARG A 4 -24.49 11.69 -1.33
CA ARG A 4 -24.90 10.97 -0.12
C ARG A 4 -23.62 10.49 0.56
N ILE A 5 -23.32 11.02 1.74
CA ILE A 5 -22.27 10.48 2.58
C ILE A 5 -22.76 9.10 3.01
N ASP A 6 -22.08 8.07 2.53
CA ASP A 6 -22.34 6.67 2.87
C ASP A 6 -22.19 6.50 4.39
N PRO A 7 -23.15 5.88 5.10
CA PRO A 7 -23.15 5.73 6.56
C PRO A 7 -22.07 4.77 7.10
N SER A 8 -21.19 4.28 6.23
CA SER A 8 -20.04 3.47 6.62
C SER A 8 -19.18 4.18 7.67
N PRO A 9 -18.64 3.47 8.68
CA PRO A 9 -17.81 4.07 9.72
C PRO A 9 -16.65 4.85 9.10
N LEU A 10 -16.39 6.05 9.65
CA LEU A 10 -15.35 6.97 9.16
C LEU A 10 -13.94 6.37 9.17
N LEU A 11 -13.72 5.27 9.91
CA LEU A 11 -12.45 4.58 10.07
C LEU A 11 -12.64 3.08 9.81
N PRO A 12 -11.61 2.40 9.26
CA PRO A 12 -11.65 0.95 9.09
C PRO A 12 -11.78 0.23 10.43
N THR A 13 -12.58 -0.82 10.46
CA THR A 13 -12.71 -1.75 11.58
C THR A 13 -11.56 -2.75 11.61
N LEU A 14 -11.44 -3.52 12.71
CA LEU A 14 -10.49 -4.64 12.76
C LEU A 14 -10.75 -5.65 11.63
N ALA A 15 -12.01 -5.97 11.35
CA ALA A 15 -12.37 -6.89 10.27
C ALA A 15 -11.91 -6.38 8.90
N ASP A 16 -11.99 -5.06 8.65
CA ASP A 16 -11.47 -4.45 7.42
C ASP A 16 -9.96 -4.61 7.29
N ILE A 17 -9.22 -4.46 8.39
CA ILE A 17 -7.76 -4.62 8.44
C ILE A 17 -7.38 -6.09 8.22
N GLU A 18 -8.10 -7.03 8.82
CA GLU A 18 -7.87 -8.47 8.65
C GLU A 18 -8.16 -8.93 7.22
N ALA A 19 -9.26 -8.45 6.64
CA ALA A 19 -9.59 -8.70 5.23
C ALA A 19 -8.51 -8.12 4.30
N ALA A 20 -8.05 -6.89 4.56
CA ALA A 20 -6.96 -6.27 3.83
C ALA A 20 -5.65 -7.08 3.94
N ALA A 21 -5.35 -7.64 5.12
CA ALA A 21 -4.17 -8.48 5.30
C ALA A 21 -4.23 -9.75 4.41
N GLN A 22 -5.40 -10.37 4.27
CA GLN A 22 -5.58 -11.53 3.38
C GLN A 22 -5.32 -11.18 1.91
N VAL A 23 -5.71 -9.99 1.46
CA VAL A 23 -5.40 -9.52 0.09
C VAL A 23 -3.89 -9.39 -0.08
N VAL A 24 -3.23 -8.69 0.83
CA VAL A 24 -1.79 -8.43 0.76
C VAL A 24 -0.97 -9.72 0.73
N TYR A 25 -1.32 -10.69 1.58
CA TYR A 25 -0.55 -11.93 1.70
C TYR A 25 -0.72 -12.91 0.53
N ARG A 26 -1.60 -12.62 -0.43
CA ARG A 26 -1.64 -13.32 -1.72
C ARG A 26 -0.51 -12.91 -2.65
N ASP A 27 0.04 -11.71 -2.47
CA ASP A 27 1.09 -11.16 -3.36
C ASP A 27 2.50 -11.34 -2.81
N PHE A 28 2.70 -11.26 -1.48
CA PHE A 28 4.01 -11.50 -0.87
C PHE A 28 3.88 -11.95 0.59
N ALA A 29 4.87 -12.71 1.07
CA ALA A 29 4.91 -13.20 2.44
C ALA A 29 5.08 -12.07 3.47
N ALA A 30 4.77 -12.37 4.74
CA ALA A 30 5.03 -11.43 5.83
C ALA A 30 6.51 -11.01 5.87
N THR A 31 6.75 -9.70 5.89
CA THR A 31 8.09 -9.14 5.98
C THR A 31 8.74 -9.51 7.31
N PRO A 32 10.08 -9.65 7.36
CA PRO A 32 10.77 -9.98 8.59
C PRO A 32 10.50 -8.97 9.71
N GLN A 33 10.48 -9.47 10.95
CA GLN A 33 10.49 -8.62 12.13
C GLN A 33 11.53 -9.15 13.11
N TYR A 34 12.43 -8.28 13.54
CA TYR A 34 13.54 -8.67 14.42
C TYR A 34 13.62 -7.75 15.62
N ARG A 35 13.91 -8.31 16.78
CA ARG A 35 14.37 -7.55 17.93
C ARG A 35 15.77 -7.02 17.63
N TRP A 36 15.94 -5.72 17.60
CA TRP A 36 17.17 -5.09 17.16
C TRP A 36 18.08 -4.72 18.33
N GLY A 37 19.07 -5.56 18.62
CA GLY A 37 19.89 -5.49 19.84
C GLY A 37 20.47 -4.11 20.16
N LEU A 38 21.11 -3.44 19.18
CA LEU A 38 21.71 -2.12 19.40
C LEU A 38 20.66 -1.03 19.72
N LEU A 39 19.48 -1.11 19.11
CA LEU A 39 18.39 -0.18 19.39
C LEU A 39 17.78 -0.49 20.76
N SER A 40 17.59 -1.76 21.08
CA SER A 40 17.08 -2.16 22.39
C SER A 40 17.99 -1.68 23.52
N GLN A 41 19.31 -1.85 23.38
CA GLN A 41 20.29 -1.34 24.34
C GLN A 41 20.22 0.17 24.48
N ARG A 42 20.15 0.91 23.36
CA ARG A 42 20.10 2.37 23.36
C ARG A 42 18.81 2.92 23.98
N LEU A 43 17.69 2.22 23.80
CA LEU A 43 16.38 2.64 24.30
C LEU A 43 16.06 2.12 25.71
N GLY A 44 16.84 1.17 26.23
CA GLY A 44 16.57 0.53 27.53
C GLY A 44 15.31 -0.34 27.54
N THR A 45 14.79 -0.71 26.36
CA THR A 45 13.58 -1.53 26.19
C THR A 45 13.67 -2.34 24.89
N ASP A 46 12.84 -3.35 24.72
CA ASP A 46 12.83 -4.15 23.51
C ASP A 46 12.35 -3.35 22.29
N CYS A 47 13.25 -3.11 21.34
CA CYS A 47 12.95 -2.48 20.07
C CYS A 47 12.82 -3.54 18.97
N TRP A 48 11.65 -3.60 18.34
CA TRP A 48 11.38 -4.48 17.21
C TRP A 48 11.33 -3.68 15.92
N LEU A 49 12.07 -4.14 14.91
CA LEU A 49 12.09 -3.52 13.58
C LEU A 49 11.30 -4.37 12.59
N LYS A 50 10.28 -3.77 11.98
CA LYS A 50 9.47 -4.37 10.91
C LYS A 50 10.04 -3.97 9.55
N HIS A 51 10.52 -4.95 8.79
CA HIS A 51 11.31 -4.73 7.59
C HIS A 51 10.46 -4.60 6.31
N GLU A 52 9.60 -3.58 6.26
CA GLU A 52 8.78 -3.26 5.08
C GLU A 52 9.60 -2.89 3.82
N ASN A 53 10.90 -2.63 4.00
CA ASN A 53 11.85 -2.45 2.91
C ASN A 53 12.15 -3.74 2.11
N HIS A 54 11.69 -4.92 2.56
CA HIS A 54 11.82 -6.20 1.84
C HIS A 54 10.57 -6.58 1.03
N THR A 55 9.59 -5.67 0.94
CA THR A 55 8.45 -5.86 0.03
C THR A 55 8.90 -5.72 -1.44
N PRO A 56 8.12 -6.19 -2.43
CA PRO A 56 8.49 -6.12 -3.85
C PRO A 56 8.81 -4.71 -4.36
N VAL A 57 8.24 -3.66 -3.75
CA VAL A 57 8.52 -2.24 -4.09
C VAL A 57 9.44 -1.55 -3.07
N GLY A 58 10.05 -2.31 -2.17
CA GLY A 58 10.94 -1.79 -1.13
C GLY A 58 10.27 -0.88 -0.11
N ALA A 59 8.93 -0.91 0.02
CA ALA A 59 8.19 -0.08 0.96
C ALA A 59 6.78 -0.60 1.25
N PHE A 60 6.27 -0.26 2.44
CA PHE A 60 4.93 -0.65 2.90
C PHE A 60 3.77 -0.22 1.99
N LYS A 61 3.98 0.78 1.12
CA LYS A 61 2.90 1.41 0.34
C LYS A 61 2.19 0.43 -0.60
N ILE A 62 2.88 -0.60 -1.10
CA ILE A 62 2.28 -1.66 -1.94
C ILE A 62 1.04 -2.27 -1.29
N ARG A 63 1.00 -2.37 0.05
CA ARG A 63 -0.14 -2.92 0.79
C ARG A 63 -1.42 -2.15 0.46
N GLY A 64 -1.36 -0.82 0.50
CA GLY A 64 -2.50 0.05 0.21
C GLY A 64 -2.92 0.01 -1.26
N GLY A 65 -1.95 -0.07 -2.19
CA GLY A 65 -2.25 -0.24 -3.62
C GLY A 65 -3.03 -1.52 -3.88
N LEU A 66 -2.57 -2.65 -3.36
CA LEU A 66 -3.23 -3.94 -3.50
C LEU A 66 -4.66 -3.92 -2.93
N THR A 67 -4.84 -3.41 -1.71
CA THR A 67 -6.15 -3.38 -1.07
C THR A 67 -7.12 -2.43 -1.77
N TYR A 68 -6.63 -1.30 -2.29
CA TYR A 68 -7.45 -0.34 -3.03
C TYR A 68 -8.02 -0.95 -4.32
N PHE A 69 -7.17 -1.56 -5.14
CA PHE A 69 -7.61 -2.19 -6.39
C PHE A 69 -8.47 -3.43 -6.17
N ASP A 70 -8.16 -4.24 -5.16
CA ASP A 70 -8.99 -5.40 -4.81
C ASP A 70 -10.40 -4.96 -4.36
N GLN A 71 -10.53 -3.90 -3.56
CA GLN A 71 -11.83 -3.34 -3.18
C GLN A 71 -12.61 -2.79 -4.39
N LEU A 72 -11.95 -2.09 -5.32
CA LEU A 72 -12.59 -1.64 -6.55
C LEU A 72 -13.07 -2.81 -7.40
N ALA A 73 -12.26 -3.87 -7.52
CA ALA A 73 -12.63 -5.08 -8.24
C ALA A 73 -13.86 -5.77 -7.62
N GLN A 74 -13.88 -5.96 -6.30
CA GLN A 74 -15.00 -6.56 -5.58
C GLN A 74 -16.31 -5.78 -5.77
N ARG A 75 -16.23 -4.45 -5.88
CA ARG A 75 -17.39 -3.57 -6.09
C ARG A 75 -17.77 -3.42 -7.56
N GLY A 76 -17.07 -4.08 -8.50
CA GLY A 76 -17.29 -3.89 -9.93
C GLY A 76 -16.99 -2.48 -10.43
N ALA A 77 -16.09 -1.77 -9.74
CA ALA A 77 -15.81 -0.35 -9.92
C ALA A 77 -14.37 -0.08 -10.40
N LEU A 78 -13.72 -1.07 -11.02
CA LEU A 78 -12.39 -0.87 -11.60
C LEU A 78 -12.45 0.19 -12.71
N PRO A 79 -11.60 1.24 -12.65
CA PRO A 79 -11.54 2.23 -13.70
C PRO A 79 -10.73 1.70 -14.90
N GLN A 80 -10.88 2.35 -16.05
CA GLN A 80 -10.02 2.07 -17.22
C GLN A 80 -8.57 2.54 -16.98
N GLU A 81 -8.41 3.66 -16.28
CA GLU A 81 -7.13 4.25 -15.94
C GLU A 81 -7.14 4.81 -14.51
N VAL A 82 -6.01 4.72 -13.82
CA VAL A 82 -5.72 5.46 -12.60
C VAL A 82 -4.62 6.48 -12.86
N ILE A 83 -4.76 7.66 -12.26
CA ILE A 83 -3.73 8.71 -12.29
C ILE A 83 -3.36 9.06 -10.85
N SER A 84 -2.07 9.10 -10.52
CA SER A 84 -1.58 9.51 -9.21
C SER A 84 -0.34 10.38 -9.31
N ALA A 85 -0.25 11.40 -8.46
CA ALA A 85 0.92 12.28 -8.37
C ALA A 85 1.77 11.91 -7.15
N THR A 86 3.04 11.59 -7.36
CA THR A 86 3.93 11.18 -6.27
C THR A 86 5.40 11.37 -6.61
N ARG A 87 6.27 11.33 -5.60
CA ARG A 87 7.74 11.40 -5.76
C ARG A 87 8.43 10.06 -5.55
N GLY A 88 7.70 8.99 -5.21
CA GLY A 88 8.33 7.75 -4.75
C GLY A 88 7.37 6.56 -4.63
N ASN A 89 7.60 5.74 -3.61
CA ASN A 89 7.01 4.41 -3.38
C ASN A 89 5.49 4.25 -3.60
N HIS A 90 4.70 5.33 -3.53
CA HIS A 90 3.26 5.26 -3.85
C HIS A 90 3.04 4.98 -5.34
N GLY A 91 3.86 5.55 -6.23
CA GLY A 91 3.77 5.32 -7.67
C GLY A 91 4.04 3.87 -8.04
N GLN A 92 5.09 3.29 -7.46
CA GLN A 92 5.40 1.87 -7.62
C GLN A 92 4.28 0.98 -7.08
N SER A 93 3.72 1.33 -5.91
CA SER A 93 2.56 0.64 -5.34
C SER A 93 1.36 0.63 -6.29
N MET A 94 1.00 1.79 -6.84
CA MET A 94 -0.15 1.91 -7.75
C MET A 94 0.11 1.18 -9.06
N GLY A 95 1.30 1.32 -9.65
CA GLY A 95 1.67 0.62 -10.89
C GLY A 95 1.67 -0.90 -10.71
N TRP A 96 2.20 -1.40 -9.59
CA TRP A 96 2.19 -2.82 -9.26
C TRP A 96 0.77 -3.36 -9.17
N ALA A 97 -0.10 -2.71 -8.39
CA ALA A 97 -1.46 -3.16 -8.17
C ALA A 97 -2.33 -3.03 -9.44
N ALA A 98 -2.23 -1.90 -10.15
CA ALA A 98 -3.00 -1.66 -11.38
C ALA A 98 -2.73 -2.71 -12.46
N ARG A 99 -1.45 -3.12 -12.62
CA ARG A 99 -1.04 -4.16 -13.57
C ARG A 99 -1.77 -5.49 -13.33
N ARG A 100 -2.00 -5.87 -12.06
CA ARG A 100 -2.69 -7.12 -11.69
C ARG A 100 -4.14 -7.14 -12.16
N HIS A 101 -4.78 -5.98 -12.26
CA HIS A 101 -6.19 -5.83 -12.64
C HIS A 101 -6.37 -5.36 -14.10
N GLY A 102 -5.30 -5.24 -14.88
CA GLY A 102 -5.35 -4.76 -16.26
C GLY A 102 -5.74 -3.28 -16.37
N VAL A 103 -5.55 -2.49 -15.31
CA VAL A 103 -5.88 -1.06 -15.28
C VAL A 103 -4.68 -0.24 -15.74
N ALA A 104 -4.88 0.71 -16.65
CA ALA A 104 -3.81 1.63 -17.05
C ALA A 104 -3.40 2.52 -15.86
N CYS A 105 -2.10 2.81 -15.72
CA CYS A 105 -1.60 3.56 -14.58
C CYS A 105 -0.62 4.66 -15.01
N THR A 106 -1.02 5.91 -14.80
CA THR A 106 -0.19 7.08 -15.07
C THR A 106 0.29 7.69 -13.76
N ILE A 107 1.61 7.70 -13.56
CA ILE A 107 2.24 8.29 -12.38
C ILE A 107 2.89 9.62 -12.76
N VAL A 108 2.36 10.71 -12.22
CA VAL A 108 2.89 12.06 -12.41
C VAL A 108 3.96 12.33 -11.35
N VAL A 109 5.18 12.64 -11.80
CA VAL A 109 6.32 12.95 -10.94
C VAL A 109 6.83 14.38 -11.18
N PRO A 110 7.43 15.06 -10.19
CA PRO A 110 8.08 16.35 -10.43
C PRO A 110 9.29 16.21 -11.35
N ARG A 111 9.53 17.23 -12.19
CA ARG A 111 10.71 17.28 -13.09
C ARG A 111 12.06 17.15 -12.37
N SER A 112 12.14 17.57 -11.11
CA SER A 112 13.37 17.51 -10.31
C SER A 112 13.69 16.11 -9.76
N LEU A 113 12.87 15.10 -10.04
CA LEU A 113 13.12 13.74 -9.59
C LEU A 113 14.27 13.13 -10.41
N LEU A 114 15.37 12.77 -9.73
CA LEU A 114 16.60 12.25 -10.36
C LEU A 114 16.37 10.94 -11.13
N LYS A 115 15.32 10.18 -10.81
CA LYS A 115 14.93 8.97 -11.54
C LYS A 115 13.43 8.70 -11.37
N ALA A 116 12.70 8.59 -12.48
CA ALA A 116 11.37 7.99 -12.48
C ALA A 116 11.49 6.46 -12.49
N PHE A 117 10.46 5.78 -11.97
CA PHE A 117 10.43 4.32 -11.72
C PHE A 117 10.73 3.48 -12.95
#